data_AF-J1RRY5-F1
#
_entry.id   AF-J1RRY5-F1
#
_cell.length_a   1.000
_cell.length_b   1.000
_cell.length_c   1.000
_cell.angle_alpha   90.00
_cell.angle_beta   90.00
_cell.angle_gamma   90.00
#
_symmetry.space_group_name_H-M   'P 1'
#
loop_
_entity.id
_entity.type
_entity.pdbx_description
1 polymer ?
#
loop_
_entity_poly.entity_id
_entity_poly.type
_entity_poly.pdbx_seq_one_letter_code
_entity_poly.pdbx_strand_id
1 'polypeptide(L)'
;MLVNDLAPQGDRARLVDWAWATRGAAWLDAGYWVIWLIASGHTPASAERWAAEVPAWHTAPAEGITAFAAAQRNIWEEISTADPDPWTLRMATAAATWHEHREVV
;
A
#
# COMPACT_ATOMS: atom_id res chain seq x y z
N MET A 1 1.55 3.70 5.38
CA MET A 1 1.82 5.05 5.93
C MET A 1 1.16 5.11 7.30
N LEU A 2 1.93 4.99 8.38
CA LEU A 2 1.39 5.06 9.73
C LEU A 2 1.40 6.52 10.19
N VAL A 3 0.21 7.04 10.48
CA VAL A 3 0.04 8.37 11.08
C VAL A 3 0.32 8.23 12.58
N ASN A 4 1.17 9.09 13.13
CA ASN A 4 1.56 9.04 14.55
C ASN A 4 0.48 9.68 15.43
N ASP A 5 -0.08 8.92 16.38
CA ASP A 5 -1.12 9.37 17.33
C ASP A 5 -0.62 10.39 18.38
N LEU A 6 0.70 10.65 18.43
CA LEU A 6 1.32 11.61 19.36
C LEU A 6 1.58 13.00 18.76
N ALA A 7 1.19 13.24 17.50
CA ALA A 7 1.27 14.58 16.91
C ALA A 7 0.08 15.45 17.41
N PRO A 8 0.28 16.74 17.72
CA PRO A 8 -0.83 17.64 18.00
C PRO A 8 -1.84 17.59 16.85
N GLN A 9 -3.13 17.44 17.15
CA GLN A 9 -4.21 17.45 16.16
C GLN A 9 -4.30 18.84 15.51
N GLY A 10 -3.45 19.07 14.52
CA GLY A 10 -3.56 20.18 13.59
C GLY A 10 -4.01 19.66 12.23
N ASP A 11 -4.55 20.54 11.41
CA ASP A 11 -5.08 20.30 10.05
C ASP A 11 -4.00 19.90 9.02
N ARG A 12 -2.88 19.31 9.48
CA ARG A 12 -1.71 18.96 8.69
C ARG A 12 -1.14 17.62 9.13
N ALA A 13 -1.15 16.66 8.21
CA ALA A 13 -0.35 15.45 8.34
C ALA A 13 1.15 15.77 8.28
N ARG A 14 1.96 14.98 8.99
CA ARG A 14 3.43 15.00 8.95
C ARG A 14 3.90 13.62 8.53
N LEU A 15 4.81 13.56 7.56
CA LEU A 15 5.47 12.32 7.17
C LEU A 15 6.66 12.08 8.10
N VAL A 16 6.65 10.94 8.78
CA VAL A 16 7.64 10.50 9.77
C VAL A 16 8.24 9.16 9.35
N ASP A 17 9.34 8.75 9.98
CA ASP A 17 10.07 7.49 9.71
C ASP A 17 10.69 7.37 8.30
N TRP A 18 11.66 8.24 8.02
CA TRP A 18 12.34 8.35 6.72
C TRP A 18 13.57 7.44 6.56
N ALA A 19 13.78 6.48 7.45
CA ALA A 19 15.00 5.67 7.45
C ALA A 19 15.20 4.83 6.16
N TRP A 20 14.14 4.61 5.39
CA TRP A 20 14.12 3.79 4.16
C TRP A 20 13.69 4.57 2.91
N ALA A 21 13.81 5.90 2.91
CA ALA A 21 13.50 6.70 1.74
C ALA A 21 14.41 6.31 0.56
N THR A 22 13.82 5.80 -0.52
CA THR A 22 14.53 5.37 -1.73
C THR A 22 14.05 6.16 -2.94
N ARG A 23 14.91 6.29 -3.96
CA ARG A 23 14.51 6.89 -5.23
C ARG A 23 13.65 5.88 -6.01
N GLY A 24 12.35 6.13 -6.04
CA GLY A 24 11.37 5.31 -6.75
C GLY A 24 10.50 6.13 -7.70
N ALA A 25 9.64 5.46 -8.46
CA ALA A 25 8.61 6.13 -9.22
C ALA A 25 7.60 6.77 -8.26
N ALA A 26 7.21 8.03 -8.51
CA ALA A 26 6.38 8.81 -7.59
C ALA A 26 5.00 8.20 -7.30
N TRP A 27 4.53 7.29 -8.16
CA TRP A 27 3.27 6.57 -7.95
C TRP A 27 3.36 5.45 -6.91
N LEU A 28 4.56 5.01 -6.52
CA LEU A 28 4.74 3.91 -5.57
C LEU A 28 4.15 4.23 -4.20
N ASP A 29 4.21 5.49 -3.76
CA ASP A 29 3.64 5.91 -2.48
C ASP A 29 2.12 5.66 -2.42
N ALA A 30 1.42 5.97 -3.51
CA ALA A 30 0.00 5.69 -3.63
C ALA A 30 -0.27 4.17 -3.71
N GLY A 31 0.60 3.39 -4.36
CA GLY A 31 0.53 1.93 -4.39
C GLY A 31 0.69 1.29 -3.01
N TYR A 32 1.63 1.77 -2.20
CA TYR A 32 1.74 1.34 -0.80
C TYR A 32 0.48 1.65 0.00
N TRP A 33 -0.15 2.80 -0.26
CA TRP A 33 -1.38 3.19 0.43
C TRP A 33 -2.55 2.26 0.11
N VAL A 34 -2.66 1.75 -1.12
CA VAL A 34 -3.72 0.80 -1.52
C VAL A 34 -3.80 -0.41 -0.57
N ILE A 35 -2.66 -1.02 -0.24
CA ILE A 35 -2.61 -2.20 0.65
C ILE A 35 -3.12 -1.84 2.05
N TRP A 36 -2.71 -0.69 2.58
CA TRP A 36 -3.16 -0.23 3.90
C TRP A 36 -4.66 0.07 3.93
N LEU A 37 -5.22 0.62 2.86
CA LEU A 37 -6.66 0.86 2.74
C LEU A 37 -7.44 -0.46 2.70
N ILE A 38 -6.95 -1.46 1.95
CA ILE A 38 -7.58 -2.78 1.90
C ILE A 38 -7.49 -3.48 3.26
N ALA A 39 -6.33 -3.43 3.93
CA ALA A 39 -6.17 -3.95 5.28
C ALA A 39 -7.10 -3.26 6.31
N SER A 40 -7.55 -2.04 6.01
CA SER A 40 -8.51 -1.27 6.81
C SER A 40 -9.98 -1.52 6.40
N GLY A 41 -10.24 -2.42 5.45
CA GLY A 41 -11.57 -2.85 5.04
C GLY A 41 -12.09 -2.29 3.72
N HIS A 42 -11.31 -1.51 2.98
CA HIS A 42 -11.70 -1.08 1.63
C HIS A 42 -11.59 -2.22 0.61
N THR A 43 -12.43 -2.21 -0.42
CA THR A 43 -12.26 -3.09 -1.58
C THR A 43 -11.09 -2.61 -2.45
N PRO A 44 -10.42 -3.49 -3.22
CA PRO A 44 -9.34 -3.10 -4.13
C PRO A 44 -9.71 -1.94 -5.06
N ALA A 45 -10.87 -2.02 -5.73
CA ALA A 45 -11.36 -0.96 -6.59
C ALA A 45 -11.60 0.37 -5.86
N SER A 46 -12.05 0.33 -4.60
CA SER A 46 -12.20 1.56 -3.81
C SER A 46 -10.87 2.12 -3.35
N ALA A 47 -9.89 1.28 -3.06
CA ALA A 47 -8.56 1.70 -2.65
C ALA A 47 -7.78 2.32 -3.83
N GLU A 48 -7.87 1.74 -5.03
CA GLU A 48 -7.28 2.33 -6.24
C GLU A 48 -7.92 3.68 -6.61
N ARG A 49 -9.22 3.86 -6.32
CA ARG A 49 -9.89 5.16 -6.49
C ARG A 49 -9.29 6.24 -5.59
N TRP A 50 -8.95 5.90 -4.35
CA TRP A 50 -8.25 6.83 -3.45
C TRP A 50 -6.81 7.08 -3.91
N ALA A 51 -6.12 6.06 -4.43
CA ALA A 51 -4.81 6.25 -5.04
C ALA A 51 -4.85 7.21 -6.24
N ALA A 52 -5.93 7.19 -7.02
CA ALA A 52 -6.15 8.11 -8.13
C ALA A 52 -6.33 9.59 -7.72
N GLU A 53 -6.56 9.90 -6.44
CA GLU A 53 -6.50 11.27 -5.94
C GLU A 53 -5.06 11.82 -5.91
N VAL A 54 -4.04 10.96 -6.03
CA VAL A 54 -2.63 11.34 -6.13
C VAL A 54 -2.26 11.52 -7.60
N PRO A 55 -1.90 12.73 -8.07
CA PRO A 55 -1.64 12.98 -9.50
C PRO A 55 -0.57 12.06 -10.10
N ALA A 56 0.44 11.69 -9.32
CA ALA A 56 1.50 10.78 -9.75
C ALA A 56 0.98 9.37 -10.07
N TRP A 57 -0.11 8.91 -9.46
CA TRP A 57 -0.69 7.59 -9.73
C TRP A 57 -1.05 7.41 -11.20
N HIS A 58 -1.52 8.47 -11.85
CA HIS A 58 -1.87 8.45 -13.28
C HIS A 58 -0.66 8.29 -14.22
N THR A 59 0.57 8.45 -13.74
CA THR A 59 1.77 8.19 -14.53
C THR A 59 2.22 6.73 -14.46
N ALA A 60 1.57 5.90 -13.64
CA ALA A 60 1.93 4.50 -13.47
C ALA A 60 1.46 3.68 -14.69
N PRO A 61 2.35 2.92 -15.36
CA PRO A 61 1.91 1.97 -16.37
C PRO A 61 1.11 0.84 -15.68
N ALA A 62 0.02 0.40 -16.31
CA ALA A 62 -0.88 -0.60 -15.74
C ALA A 62 -0.15 -1.91 -15.38
N GLU A 63 0.74 -2.36 -16.26
CA GLU A 63 1.63 -3.51 -16.03
C GLU A 63 2.59 -3.30 -14.85
N GLY A 64 3.04 -2.05 -14.62
CA GLY A 64 3.88 -1.70 -13.47
C GLY A 64 3.13 -1.78 -12.15
N ILE A 65 1.86 -1.36 -12.12
CA ILE A 65 1.00 -1.52 -10.94
C ILE A 65 0.77 -3.00 -10.64
N THR A 66 0.48 -3.81 -11.66
CA THR A 66 0.29 -5.26 -11.50
C THR A 66 1.56 -5.95 -11.00
N ALA A 67 2.72 -5.63 -11.58
CA ALA A 67 4.01 -6.14 -11.12
C ALA A 67 4.33 -5.72 -9.68
N PHE A 68 4.02 -4.48 -9.30
CA PHE A 68 4.19 -4.00 -7.94
C PHE A 68 3.27 -4.72 -6.95
N ALA A 69 1.99 -4.94 -7.30
CA ALA A 69 1.06 -5.70 -6.47
C ALA A 69 1.55 -7.15 -6.24
N ALA A 70 2.09 -7.80 -7.29
CA ALA A 70 2.68 -9.13 -7.18
C ALA A 70 3.91 -9.15 -6.25
N ALA A 71 4.81 -8.17 -6.38
CA ALA A 71 5.97 -8.04 -5.50
C ALA A 71 5.56 -7.83 -4.03
N GLN A 72 4.56 -6.99 -3.79
CA GLN A 72 4.04 -6.73 -2.45
C GLN A 72 3.37 -7.96 -1.83
N ARG A 73 2.64 -8.77 -2.61
CA ARG A 73 2.12 -10.07 -2.14
C ARG A 73 3.26 -10.94 -1.60
N ASN A 74 4.33 -11.10 -2.38
CA ASN A 74 5.47 -11.94 -2.00
C ASN A 74 6.17 -11.42 -0.73
N ILE A 75 6.41 -10.11 -0.63
CA ILE A 75 7.05 -9.50 0.54
C ILE A 75 6.22 -9.72 1.80
N TRP A 76 4.90 -9.48 1.75
CA TRP A 76 4.06 -9.65 2.94
C TRP A 76 3.84 -11.12 3.31
N GLU A 77 3.84 -12.03 2.34
CA GLU A 77 3.86 -13.48 2.58
C GLU A 77 5.13 -13.88 3.35
N GLU A 78 6.30 -13.39 2.94
CA GLU A 78 7.57 -13.62 3.64
C GLU A 78 7.56 -13.05 5.06
N ILE A 79 7.17 -11.77 5.22
CA ILE A 79 7.12 -11.09 6.53
C ILE A 79 6.19 -11.83 7.49
N SER A 80 4.97 -12.15 7.04
CA SER A 80 3.97 -12.81 7.90
C SER A 80 4.32 -14.26 8.24
N THR A 81 5.12 -14.92 7.40
CA THR A 81 5.65 -16.27 7.68
C THR A 81 6.81 -16.21 8.67
N ALA A 82 7.70 -15.23 8.54
CA ALA A 82 8.88 -15.09 9.39
C ALA A 82 8.52 -14.61 10.82
N ASP A 83 7.58 -13.67 10.95
CA ASP A 83 7.11 -13.14 12.23
C ASP A 83 5.57 -12.99 12.23
N PRO A 84 4.83 -14.06 12.57
CA PRO A 84 3.38 -14.05 12.51
C PRO A 84 2.77 -13.21 13.63
N ASP A 85 2.10 -12.11 13.25
CA ASP A 85 1.28 -11.26 14.12
C ASP A 85 -0.06 -10.98 13.42
N PRO A 86 -1.18 -10.83 14.15
CA PRO A 86 -2.44 -10.38 13.57
C PRO A 86 -2.34 -9.23 12.58
N TRP A 87 -1.45 -8.24 12.79
CA TRP A 87 -1.31 -7.12 11.86
C TRP A 87 -0.52 -7.51 10.59
N THR A 88 0.51 -8.34 10.68
CA THR A 88 1.28 -8.81 9.50
C THR A 88 0.44 -9.73 8.63
N LEU A 89 -0.37 -10.61 9.24
CA LEU A 89 -1.31 -11.47 8.53
C LEU A 89 -2.38 -10.66 7.79
N ARG A 90 -2.92 -9.60 8.40
CA ARG A 90 -3.87 -8.69 7.71
C ARG A 90 -3.24 -8.02 6.49
N MET A 91 -1.99 -7.59 6.61
CA MET A 91 -1.27 -6.99 5.48
C MET A 91 -1.01 -8.00 4.36
N ALA A 92 -0.66 -9.24 4.69
CA ALA A 92 -0.50 -10.32 3.71
C ALA A 92 -1.81 -10.64 2.98
N THR A 93 -2.94 -10.74 3.70
CA THR A 93 -4.26 -10.91 3.07
C THR A 93 -4.58 -9.74 2.15
N ALA A 94 -4.39 -8.49 2.60
CA ALA A 94 -4.67 -7.32 1.79
C ALA A 94 -3.82 -7.25 0.51
N ALA A 95 -2.53 -7.58 0.60
CA ALA A 95 -1.63 -7.63 -0.55
C ALA A 95 -2.03 -8.73 -1.55
N ALA A 96 -2.41 -9.92 -1.05
CA ALA A 96 -2.92 -11.01 -1.90
C ALA A 96 -4.22 -10.62 -2.61
N THR A 97 -5.20 -10.05 -1.88
CA THR A 97 -6.47 -9.60 -2.45
C THR A 97 -6.28 -8.51 -3.51
N TRP A 98 -5.33 -7.59 -3.31
CA TRP A 98 -5.04 -6.59 -4.33
C TRP A 98 -4.41 -7.21 -5.58
N HIS A 99 -3.43 -8.11 -5.41
CA HIS A 99 -2.82 -8.80 -6.53
C HIS A 99 -3.84 -9.61 -7.35
N GLU A 100 -4.71 -10.39 -6.68
CA GLU A 100 -5.79 -11.14 -7.34
C GLU A 100 -6.72 -10.22 -8.14
N HIS A 101 -7.05 -9.04 -7.62
CA HIS A 101 -7.82 -8.05 -8.36
C HIS A 101 -7.10 -7.58 -9.64
N ARG A 102 -5.79 -7.36 -9.57
CA ARG A 102 -4.97 -6.89 -10.70
C ARG A 102 -4.76 -7.94 -11.79
N GLU A 103 -4.87 -9.23 -11.47
CA GLU A 103 -4.74 -10.33 -12.45
C GLU A 103 -6.02 -10.53 -13.29
N VAL A 104 -7.16 -10.04 -12.80
CA VAL A 104 -8.47 -10.18 -13.48
C VAL A 104 -8.83 -8.98 -14.35
N VAL A 105 -8.18 -7.83 -14.15
CA VAL A 105 -8.48 -6.53 -14.79
C VAL A 105 -7.62 -6.28 -16.03
#